data_AF-A0A519JZB6-F1
#
_entry.id   AF-A0A519JZB6-F1
#
_cell.length_a   1.000
_cell.length_b   1.000
_cell.length_c   1.000
_cell.angle_alpha   90.00
_cell.angle_beta   90.00
_cell.angle_gamma   90.00
#
_symmetry.space_group_name_H-M   'P 1'
#
loop_
_entity.id
_entity.type
_entity.pdbx_description
1 polymer ?
#
loop_
_entity_poly.entity_id
_entity_poly.type
_entity_poly.pdbx_seq_one_letter_code
_entity_poly.pdbx_strand_id
1 'polypeptide(L)'
;MTQPKKTRVVIAGGGTAGWLAAALLTRQLGPLLDVTLVESEQIGTVGVGESTIPTVTRFHALIGVEERAFMTATGATFKLGISFEGWGRKCDRYIHSFGDVGKSTWMGDFQHFWLEARDRGVAGALGDYCFEHQAADASKFASGGDARLNYAYHLDAGRYARFLRAHAEAAG
;
A
#
# COMPACT_ATOMS: atom_id res chain seq x y z
N MET A 1 20.38 26.67 27.42
CA MET A 1 20.92 25.82 26.36
C MET A 1 20.36 26.32 25.03
N THR A 2 21.21 26.77 24.12
CA THR A 2 20.80 27.17 22.76
C THR A 2 20.35 25.92 22.00
N GLN A 3 19.12 25.93 21.47
CA GLN A 3 18.67 24.82 20.62
C GLN A 3 19.62 24.69 19.42
N PRO A 4 20.06 23.48 19.07
CA PRO A 4 20.91 23.27 17.91
C PRO A 4 20.19 23.77 16.65
N LYS A 5 20.93 24.45 15.77
CA LYS A 5 20.40 24.97 14.51
C LYS A 5 19.89 23.82 13.66
N LYS A 6 18.61 23.86 13.27
CA LYS A 6 18.00 22.87 12.37
C LYS A 6 18.72 22.83 11.03
N THR A 7 18.85 21.63 10.46
CA THR A 7 19.34 21.46 9.09
C THR A 7 18.21 21.76 8.12
N ARG A 8 18.47 22.62 7.12
CA ARG A 8 17.46 22.99 6.12
C ARG A 8 17.41 21.94 5.02
N VAL A 9 16.21 21.49 4.70
CA VAL A 9 15.93 20.53 3.61
C VAL A 9 14.92 21.16 2.66
N VAL A 10 15.25 21.21 1.38
CA VAL A 10 14.35 21.71 0.33
C VAL A 10 13.91 20.56 -0.55
N ILE A 11 12.60 20.35 -0.64
CA ILE A 11 11.95 19.38 -1.53
C ILE A 11 11.49 20.14 -2.78
N ALA A 12 12.11 19.85 -3.92
CA ALA A 12 11.77 20.47 -5.20
C ALA A 12 10.77 19.58 -5.96
N GLY A 13 9.49 19.97 -5.95
CA GLY A 13 8.39 19.24 -6.55
C GLY A 13 7.42 18.67 -5.51
N GLY A 14 6.13 18.85 -5.78
CA GLY A 14 5.05 18.33 -4.95
C GLY A 14 4.53 16.98 -5.44
N GLY A 15 3.22 16.90 -5.60
CA GLY A 15 2.53 15.63 -5.92
C GLY A 15 2.76 14.57 -4.85
N THR A 16 2.51 13.30 -5.18
CA THR A 16 2.63 12.21 -4.21
C THR A 16 4.05 12.07 -3.66
N ALA A 17 5.07 12.16 -4.51
CA ALA A 17 6.46 11.99 -4.10
C ALA A 17 6.93 13.07 -3.10
N GLY A 18 6.70 14.34 -3.43
CA GLY A 18 7.10 15.45 -2.57
C GLY A 18 6.37 15.45 -1.23
N TRP A 19 5.06 15.22 -1.25
CA TRP A 19 4.24 15.24 -0.05
C TRP A 19 4.43 13.99 0.84
N LEU A 20 4.77 12.82 0.28
CA LEU A 20 5.23 11.67 1.06
C LEU A 20 6.54 11.99 1.79
N ALA A 21 7.51 12.57 1.09
CA ALA A 21 8.79 12.95 1.67
C ALA A 21 8.63 14.00 2.77
N ALA A 22 7.83 15.05 2.52
CA ALA A 22 7.53 16.09 3.50
C ALA A 22 6.89 15.49 4.76
N ALA A 23 5.81 14.72 4.61
CA ALA A 23 5.11 14.11 5.74
C ALA A 23 6.00 13.20 6.59
N LEU A 24 6.90 12.43 5.97
CA LEU A 24 7.84 11.58 6.71
C LEU A 24 8.89 12.41 7.45
N LEU A 25 9.53 13.36 6.77
CA LEU A 25 10.62 14.15 7.33
C LEU A 25 10.14 15.06 8.46
N THR A 26 9.01 15.76 8.29
CA THR A 26 8.47 16.64 9.34
C THR A 26 8.02 15.83 10.55
N ARG A 27 7.37 14.68 10.33
CA ARG A 27 6.90 13.82 11.43
C ARG A 27 8.03 13.17 12.23
N GLN A 28 9.02 12.59 11.54
CA GLN A 28 10.06 11.78 12.18
C GLN A 28 11.27 12.61 12.63
N LEU A 29 11.58 13.70 11.91
CA LEU A 29 12.80 14.48 12.09
C LEU A 29 12.53 15.98 12.30
N GLY A 30 11.28 16.40 12.53
CA GLY A 30 10.89 17.81 12.73
C GLY A 30 11.72 18.58 13.76
N PRO A 31 12.16 18.00 14.90
CA PRO A 31 13.05 18.68 15.83
C PRO A 31 14.45 18.98 15.27
N LEU A 32 14.90 18.22 14.26
CA LEU A 32 16.24 18.30 13.66
C LEU A 32 16.24 19.04 12.32
N LEU A 33 15.12 19.07 11.61
CA LEU A 33 14.99 19.59 10.26
C LEU A 33 14.06 20.79 10.16
N ASP A 34 14.40 21.68 9.23
CA ASP A 34 13.56 22.76 8.71
C ASP A 34 13.24 22.43 7.25
N VAL A 35 12.02 21.97 6.97
CA VAL A 35 11.63 21.40 5.68
C VAL A 35 10.84 22.43 4.88
N THR A 36 11.27 22.71 3.66
CA THR A 36 10.55 23.57 2.71
C THR A 36 10.24 22.78 1.46
N LEU A 37 8.98 22.72 1.04
CA LEU A 37 8.58 22.15 -0.24
C LEU A 37 8.21 23.26 -1.21
N VAL A 38 8.71 23.17 -2.45
CA VAL A 38 8.38 24.08 -3.53
C VAL A 38 7.69 23.30 -4.64
N GLU A 39 6.42 23.61 -4.91
CA GLU A 39 5.62 23.03 -6.00
C GLU A 39 4.98 24.11 -6.86
N SER A 40 4.63 23.76 -8.11
CA SER A 40 3.87 24.64 -9.01
C SER A 40 2.45 24.11 -9.15
N GLU A 41 1.46 24.98 -8.91
CA GLU A 41 0.04 24.63 -9.12
C GLU A 41 -0.31 24.35 -10.60
N GLN A 42 0.56 24.78 -11.53
CA GLN A 42 0.38 24.55 -12.97
C GLN A 42 0.70 23.11 -13.37
N ILE A 43 1.41 22.36 -12.52
CA ILE A 43 1.74 20.95 -12.75
C ILE A 43 0.74 20.11 -11.93
N GLY A 44 -0.42 19.87 -12.52
CA GLY A 44 -1.41 18.97 -11.94
C GLY A 44 -0.88 17.54 -11.86
N THR A 45 -1.27 16.81 -10.81
CA THR A 45 -1.17 15.34 -10.84
C THR A 45 -2.08 14.83 -11.95
N VAL A 46 -1.57 13.95 -12.80
CA VAL A 46 -2.45 13.18 -13.69
C VAL A 46 -3.44 12.46 -12.79
N GLY A 47 -4.75 12.61 -13.04
CA GLY A 47 -5.84 12.03 -12.26
C GLY A 47 -5.91 10.51 -12.37
N VAL A 48 -4.79 9.85 -12.11
CA VAL A 48 -4.60 8.41 -12.17
C VAL A 48 -5.14 7.84 -10.86
N GLY A 49 -6.14 6.97 -10.96
CA GLY A 49 -6.43 6.04 -9.88
C GLY A 49 -5.17 5.22 -9.62
N GLU A 50 -4.54 5.43 -8.47
CA GLU A 50 -3.28 4.79 -8.12
C GLU A 50 -3.55 3.59 -7.22
N SER A 51 -2.82 2.51 -7.47
CA SER A 51 -2.92 1.27 -6.72
C SER A 51 -1.66 1.11 -5.89
N THR A 52 -1.81 0.82 -4.60
CA THR A 52 -0.69 0.69 -3.67
C THR A 52 -0.39 -0.78 -3.34
N ILE A 53 0.60 -1.01 -2.49
CA ILE A 53 0.96 -2.32 -1.93
C ILE A 53 1.02 -2.22 -0.38
N PRO A 54 0.99 -3.34 0.37
CA PRO A 54 0.74 -3.32 1.82
C PRO A 54 1.74 -2.50 2.65
N THR A 55 2.92 -2.17 2.11
CA THR A 55 3.89 -1.29 2.78
C THR A 55 3.32 0.10 3.09
N VAL A 56 2.29 0.55 2.36
CA VAL A 56 1.62 1.84 2.59
C VAL A 56 0.98 1.92 3.98
N THR A 57 0.46 0.81 4.53
CA THR A 57 -0.17 0.79 5.86
C THR A 57 0.86 1.08 6.95
N ARG A 58 2.05 0.49 6.82
CA ARG A 58 3.20 0.76 7.70
C ARG A 58 3.69 2.19 7.54
N PHE A 59 3.71 2.70 6.31
CA PHE A 59 4.07 4.09 6.07
C PHE A 59 3.09 5.07 6.75
N HIS A 60 1.78 4.85 6.62
CA HIS A 60 0.76 5.65 7.32
C HIS A 60 0.94 5.61 8.83
N ALA A 61 1.24 4.44 9.42
CA ALA A 61 1.55 4.33 10.84
C ALA A 61 2.78 5.16 11.24
N LEU A 62 3.84 5.16 10.43
CA LEU A 62 5.04 5.99 10.67
C LEU A 62 4.72 7.49 10.64
N ILE A 63 3.86 7.93 9.72
CA ILE A 63 3.50 9.35 9.65
C ILE A 63 2.35 9.74 10.58
N GLY A 64 1.75 8.78 11.31
CA GLY A 64 0.63 9.02 12.22
C GLY A 64 -0.68 9.33 11.51
N VAL A 65 -0.88 8.75 10.32
CA VAL A 65 -2.13 8.84 9.56
C VAL A 65 -3.11 7.79 10.06
N GLU A 66 -4.34 8.23 10.32
CA GLU A 66 -5.46 7.35 10.64
C GLU A 66 -6.12 6.85 9.34
N GLU A 67 -6.34 5.53 9.25
CA GLU A 67 -6.78 4.86 8.02
C GLU A 67 -8.15 5.34 7.54
N ARG A 68 -9.15 5.46 8.42
CA ARG A 68 -10.49 5.90 8.05
C ARG A 68 -10.49 7.33 7.52
N ALA A 69 -9.73 8.24 8.15
CA ALA A 69 -9.58 9.61 7.70
C ALA A 69 -8.92 9.68 6.32
N PHE A 70 -7.83 8.93 6.12
CA PHE A 70 -7.16 8.80 4.83
C PHE A 70 -8.11 8.26 3.75
N MET A 71 -8.80 7.16 4.01
CA MET A 71 -9.68 6.53 3.02
C MET A 71 -10.84 7.45 2.64
N THR A 72 -11.43 8.13 3.62
CA THR A 72 -12.52 9.10 3.38
C THR A 72 -12.04 10.28 2.54
N ALA A 73 -10.89 10.86 2.87
CA ALA A 73 -10.34 12.02 2.17
C ALA A 73 -9.92 11.69 0.72
N THR A 74 -9.49 10.44 0.48
CA THR A 74 -8.95 10.02 -0.82
C THR A 74 -9.95 9.26 -1.69
N GLY A 75 -11.13 8.93 -1.15
CA GLY A 75 -12.08 8.03 -1.82
C GLY A 75 -11.50 6.64 -2.04
N ALA A 76 -10.63 6.18 -1.14
CA ALA A 76 -9.92 4.93 -1.32
C ALA A 76 -10.80 3.71 -1.09
N THR A 77 -10.49 2.62 -1.79
CA THR A 77 -11.05 1.29 -1.54
C THR A 77 -9.94 0.33 -1.14
N PHE A 78 -10.30 -0.79 -0.51
CA PHE A 78 -9.35 -1.85 -0.20
C PHE A 78 -8.88 -2.59 -1.46
N LYS A 79 -7.66 -3.11 -1.40
CA LYS A 79 -7.03 -3.95 -2.43
C LYS A 79 -6.49 -5.22 -1.79
N LEU A 80 -6.83 -6.37 -2.38
CA LEU A 80 -6.38 -7.69 -1.93
C LEU A 80 -5.42 -8.38 -2.91
N GLY A 81 -5.29 -7.86 -4.13
CA GLY A 81 -4.48 -8.47 -5.17
C GLY A 81 -4.62 -7.78 -6.52
N ILE A 82 -4.11 -8.44 -7.56
CA ILE A 82 -4.20 -8.00 -8.96
C ILE A 82 -4.68 -9.20 -9.80
N SER A 83 -5.77 -9.03 -10.55
CA SER A 83 -6.24 -10.01 -11.54
C SER A 83 -5.42 -9.85 -12.83
N PHE A 84 -4.75 -10.92 -13.24
CA PHE A 84 -4.01 -11.00 -14.50
C PHE A 84 -4.81 -11.84 -15.48
N GLU A 85 -5.32 -11.21 -16.54
CA GLU A 85 -6.19 -11.84 -17.54
C GLU A 85 -5.55 -11.78 -18.93
N GLY A 86 -5.49 -12.92 -19.62
CA GLY A 86 -4.92 -13.03 -20.97
C GLY A 86 -3.39 -12.99 -21.05
N TRP A 87 -2.67 -13.01 -19.91
CA TRP A 87 -1.21 -12.88 -19.88
C TRP A 87 -0.47 -14.16 -20.29
N GLY A 88 -0.94 -15.33 -19.84
CA GLY A 88 -0.34 -16.63 -20.19
C GLY A 88 -0.85 -17.12 -21.54
N ARG A 89 -2.15 -17.39 -21.63
CA ARG A 89 -2.87 -17.71 -22.86
C ARG A 89 -4.13 -16.87 -22.96
N LYS A 90 -4.69 -16.81 -24.17
CA LYS A 90 -6.00 -16.18 -24.39
C LYS A 90 -7.05 -16.84 -23.48
N CYS A 91 -7.80 -16.01 -22.76
CA CYS A 91 -8.80 -16.41 -21.76
C CYS A 91 -8.26 -16.99 -20.44
N ASP A 92 -6.94 -17.03 -20.21
CA ASP A 92 -6.42 -17.39 -18.88
C ASP A 92 -6.66 -16.25 -17.88
N ARG A 93 -6.92 -16.61 -16.63
CA ARG A 93 -7.03 -15.66 -15.50
C ARG A 93 -6.35 -16.24 -14.27
N TYR A 94 -5.55 -15.44 -13.57
CA TYR A 94 -5.09 -15.75 -12.21
C TYR A 94 -5.01 -14.47 -11.36
N ILE A 95 -5.10 -14.61 -10.04
CA ILE A 95 -4.95 -13.49 -9.11
C ILE A 95 -3.59 -13.59 -8.42
N HIS A 96 -2.78 -12.54 -8.54
CA HIS A 96 -1.65 -12.30 -7.65
C HIS A 96 -2.17 -11.57 -6.42
N SER A 97 -2.59 -12.34 -5.42
CA SER A 97 -3.06 -11.82 -4.14
C SER A 97 -1.91 -11.41 -3.24
N PHE A 98 -2.20 -10.57 -2.26
CA PHE A 98 -1.34 -10.43 -1.10
C PHE A 98 -1.45 -11.66 -0.20
N GLY A 99 -0.71 -11.66 0.92
CA GLY A 99 -0.71 -12.74 1.88
C GLY A 99 0.12 -13.95 1.47
N ASP A 100 -0.05 -15.02 2.23
CA ASP A 100 0.71 -16.25 2.08
C ASP A 100 -0.14 -17.34 1.41
N VAL A 101 0.51 -18.20 0.64
CA VAL A 101 -0.12 -19.36 0.00
C VAL A 101 0.22 -20.61 0.80
N GLY A 102 -0.81 -21.25 1.35
CA GLY A 102 -0.70 -22.48 2.12
C GLY A 102 0.19 -22.33 3.35
N LYS A 103 0.93 -23.40 3.66
CA LYS A 103 1.82 -23.44 4.82
C LYS A 103 3.14 -24.10 4.46
N SER A 104 4.20 -23.30 4.40
CA SER A 104 5.57 -23.80 4.26
C SER A 104 6.03 -24.53 5.51
N THR A 105 7.00 -25.43 5.35
CA THR A 105 7.61 -26.18 6.44
C THR A 105 9.10 -25.91 6.49
N TRP A 106 9.78 -26.35 7.54
CA TRP A 106 11.24 -26.25 7.64
C TRP A 106 11.97 -26.98 6.48
N MET A 107 11.32 -27.97 5.88
CA MET A 107 11.90 -28.82 4.84
C MET A 107 11.73 -28.26 3.44
N GLY A 108 10.80 -27.32 3.24
CA GLY A 108 10.55 -26.71 1.96
C GLY A 108 9.31 -25.83 1.95
N ASP A 109 9.23 -25.01 0.92
CA ASP A 109 8.11 -24.10 0.73
C ASP A 109 6.85 -24.81 0.21
N PHE A 110 5.69 -24.22 0.49
CA PHE A 110 4.38 -24.80 0.18
C PHE A 110 4.22 -25.25 -1.28
N GLN A 111 4.77 -24.51 -2.25
CA GLN A 111 4.62 -24.84 -3.67
C GLN A 111 5.15 -26.23 -4.04
N HIS A 112 6.16 -26.74 -3.34
CA HIS A 112 6.71 -28.06 -3.61
C HIS A 112 5.73 -29.17 -3.24
N PHE A 113 5.07 -29.04 -2.08
CA PHE A 113 4.03 -29.96 -1.65
C PHE A 113 2.79 -29.86 -2.54
N TRP A 114 2.43 -28.65 -2.95
CA TRP A 114 1.30 -28.43 -3.87
C TRP A 114 1.55 -29.06 -5.24
N LEU A 115 2.76 -28.93 -5.81
CA LEU A 115 3.12 -29.55 -7.09
C LEU A 115 3.00 -31.08 -7.03
N GLU A 116 3.55 -31.69 -5.97
CA GLU A 116 3.42 -33.14 -5.76
C GLU A 116 1.96 -33.57 -5.57
N ALA A 117 1.18 -32.84 -4.78
CA ALA A 117 -0.24 -33.10 -4.57
C ALA A 117 -1.05 -32.97 -5.88
N ARG A 118 -0.69 -32.00 -6.74
CA ARG A 118 -1.29 -31.81 -8.06
C ARG A 118 -0.98 -32.99 -8.99
N ASP A 119 0.28 -33.44 -9.02
CA ASP A 119 0.70 -34.56 -9.87
C ASP A 119 0.03 -35.88 -9.42
N ARG A 120 -0.29 -36.01 -8.12
CA ARG A 120 -1.10 -37.10 -7.56
C ARG A 120 -2.62 -36.93 -7.75
N GLY A 121 -3.09 -35.81 -8.30
CA GLY A 121 -4.51 -35.54 -8.51
C GLY A 121 -5.32 -35.24 -7.25
N VAL A 122 -4.67 -34.80 -6.16
CA VAL A 122 -5.32 -34.50 -4.87
C VAL A 122 -5.26 -33.03 -4.45
N ALA A 123 -4.63 -32.17 -5.25
CA ALA A 123 -4.61 -30.72 -5.01
C ALA A 123 -5.81 -29.99 -5.64
N GLY A 124 -6.30 -28.97 -4.95
CA GLY A 124 -7.13 -27.92 -5.54
C GLY A 124 -6.31 -26.92 -6.34
N ALA A 125 -6.96 -25.84 -6.80
CA ALA A 125 -6.26 -24.73 -7.43
C ALA A 125 -5.32 -24.06 -6.43
N LEU A 126 -4.20 -23.50 -6.88
CA LEU A 126 -3.22 -22.88 -5.97
C LEU A 126 -3.85 -21.76 -5.11
N GLY A 127 -4.80 -21.01 -5.70
CA GLY A 127 -5.55 -19.95 -5.02
C GLY A 127 -6.48 -20.44 -3.91
N ASP A 128 -6.85 -21.72 -3.88
CA ASP A 128 -7.69 -22.31 -2.82
C ASP A 128 -6.98 -22.31 -1.46
N TYR A 129 -5.65 -22.18 -1.48
CA TYR A 129 -4.79 -22.21 -0.31
C TYR A 129 -4.37 -20.80 0.17
N CYS A 130 -4.95 -19.72 -0.39
CA CYS A 130 -4.63 -18.34 0.00
C CYS A 130 -5.90 -17.58 0.40
N PHE A 131 -5.94 -17.05 1.61
CA PHE A 131 -7.15 -16.43 2.16
C PHE A 131 -7.50 -15.13 1.42
N GLU A 132 -6.52 -14.26 1.18
CA GLU A 132 -6.66 -13.03 0.42
C GLU A 132 -7.09 -13.30 -1.03
N HIS A 133 -6.62 -14.40 -1.63
CA HIS A 133 -7.04 -14.81 -2.97
C HIS A 133 -8.53 -15.11 -3.02
N GLN A 134 -9.02 -15.93 -2.08
CA GLN A 134 -10.44 -16.28 -1.98
C GLN A 134 -11.30 -15.05 -1.64
N ALA A 135 -10.80 -14.16 -0.78
CA ALA A 135 -11.49 -12.92 -0.46
C ALA A 135 -11.58 -11.99 -1.68
N ALA A 136 -10.51 -11.89 -2.48
CA ALA A 136 -10.49 -11.13 -3.72
C ALA A 136 -11.47 -11.68 -4.75
N ASP A 137 -11.48 -12.99 -4.99
CA ASP A 137 -12.37 -13.61 -5.96
C ASP A 137 -13.85 -13.48 -5.53
N ALA A 138 -14.13 -13.60 -4.23
CA ALA A 138 -15.46 -13.38 -3.67
C ALA A 138 -15.86 -11.89 -3.54
N SER A 139 -14.97 -10.94 -3.86
CA SER A 139 -15.17 -9.50 -3.64
C SER A 139 -15.58 -9.15 -2.21
N LYS A 140 -14.97 -9.80 -1.22
CA LYS A 140 -15.26 -9.60 0.22
C LYS A 140 -14.07 -8.98 0.93
N PHE A 141 -14.36 -8.10 1.88
CA PHE A 141 -13.37 -7.50 2.76
C PHE A 141 -13.94 -7.30 4.15
N ALA A 142 -13.13 -7.55 5.17
CA ALA A 142 -13.40 -7.17 6.55
C ALA A 142 -12.07 -6.81 7.23
N SER A 143 -12.04 -5.70 7.96
CA SER A 143 -10.92 -5.32 8.83
C SER A 143 -11.36 -5.36 10.30
N GLY A 144 -10.43 -5.76 11.18
CA GLY A 144 -10.67 -5.91 12.62
C GLY A 144 -11.07 -7.34 13.05
N GLY A 145 -10.97 -7.62 14.34
CA GLY A 145 -11.21 -8.96 14.91
C GLY A 145 -10.11 -9.98 14.54
N ASP A 146 -10.48 -11.24 14.35
CA ASP A 146 -9.57 -12.33 14.00
C ASP A 146 -9.17 -12.35 12.50
N ALA A 147 -9.80 -11.51 11.67
CA ALA A 147 -9.53 -11.45 10.24
C ALA A 147 -8.19 -10.75 9.96
N ARG A 148 -7.14 -11.55 9.73
CA ARG A 148 -5.81 -11.06 9.33
C ARG A 148 -5.67 -11.07 7.81
N LEU A 149 -6.31 -10.12 7.13
CA LEU A 149 -6.07 -9.89 5.70
C LEU A 149 -4.85 -8.98 5.52
N ASN A 150 -3.97 -9.36 4.60
CA ASN A 150 -2.98 -8.45 4.03
C ASN A 150 -3.65 -7.64 2.91
N TYR A 151 -3.62 -6.32 3.02
CA TYR A 151 -4.28 -5.44 2.05
C TYR A 151 -3.51 -4.15 1.81
N ALA A 152 -3.94 -3.45 0.77
CA ALA A 152 -3.51 -2.11 0.40
C ALA A 152 -4.72 -1.32 -0.09
N TYR A 153 -4.49 -0.26 -0.87
CA TYR A 153 -5.53 0.66 -1.32
C TYR A 153 -5.50 0.95 -2.81
N HIS A 154 -6.68 1.12 -3.40
CA HIS A 154 -6.88 1.93 -4.60
C HIS A 154 -7.28 3.33 -4.16
N LEU A 155 -6.67 4.38 -4.70
CA LEU A 155 -6.88 5.76 -4.23
C LEU A 155 -6.79 6.78 -5.37
N ASP A 156 -7.34 7.98 -5.15
CA ASP A 156 -7.11 9.15 -6.00
C ASP A 156 -5.79 9.81 -5.58
N ALA A 157 -4.77 9.74 -6.44
CA ALA A 157 -3.44 10.27 -6.15
C ALA A 157 -3.43 11.78 -5.87
N GLY A 158 -4.30 12.55 -6.54
CA GLY A 158 -4.41 13.99 -6.34
C GLY A 158 -5.04 14.33 -4.99
N ARG A 159 -6.08 13.59 -4.58
CA ARG A 159 -6.64 13.71 -3.21
C ARG A 159 -5.63 13.27 -2.17
N TYR A 160 -4.85 12.22 -2.44
CA TYR A 160 -3.84 11.74 -1.51
C TYR A 160 -2.71 12.74 -1.31
N ALA A 161 -2.21 13.36 -2.37
CA ALA A 161 -1.21 14.44 -2.27
C ALA A 161 -1.75 15.62 -1.44
N ARG A 162 -3.00 16.04 -1.65
CA ARG A 162 -3.63 17.10 -0.83
C ARG A 162 -3.81 16.71 0.64
N PHE A 163 -4.19 15.46 0.90
CA PHE A 163 -4.29 14.93 2.26
C PHE A 163 -2.93 14.95 2.97
N LEU A 164 -1.87 14.47 2.29
CA LEU A 164 -0.50 14.50 2.82
C LEU A 164 0.01 15.93 3.01
N ARG A 165 -0.34 16.85 2.13
CA ARG A 165 -0.04 18.28 2.27
C ARG A 165 -0.58 18.85 3.59
N ALA A 166 -1.88 18.71 3.80
CA ALA A 166 -2.50 19.19 5.04
C ALA A 166 -1.90 18.53 6.28
N HIS A 167 -1.57 17.24 6.19
CA HIS A 167 -0.93 16.49 7.27
C HIS A 167 0.50 16.98 7.58
N ALA A 168 1.29 17.24 6.54
CA ALA A 168 2.66 17.72 6.68
C ALA A 168 2.68 19.17 7.19
N GLU A 169 1.88 20.08 6.62
CA GLU A 169 1.81 21.49 7.04
C GLU A 169 1.38 21.63 8.51
N ALA A 170 0.51 20.74 9.01
CA ALA A 170 0.12 20.72 10.43
C ALA A 170 1.26 20.30 11.38
N ALA A 171 2.30 19.63 10.86
CA ALA A 171 3.47 19.19 11.62
C ALA A 171 4.66 20.17 11.59
N GLY A 172 4.55 21.25 10.80
CA GLY A 172 5.61 22.25 10.56
C GLY A 172 6.51 21.88 9.39
#